data_AF-A0A7Z0WLS6-F1
#
_entry.id   AF-A0A7Z0WLS6-F1
#
_cell.length_a   1.000
_cell.length_b   1.000
_cell.length_c   1.000
_cell.angle_alpha   90.00
_cell.angle_beta   90.00
_cell.angle_gamma   90.00
#
_symmetry.space_group_name_H-M   'P 1'
#
loop_
_entity.id
_entity.type
_entity.pdbx_description
1 polymer ?
#
loop_
_entity_poly.entity_id
_entity_poly.type
_entity_poly.pdbx_seq_one_letter_code
_entity_poly.pdbx_strand_id
1 'polypeptide(L)'
;MPNELPPIPCIPPPDQAAHDDGVLMHDLTVLNAKLSRYVLRFLDADSQRATPDAPAAEIALANCLTNAANALRSRASRRTPLIPDSSHQPQ
;
A
#
# COMPACT_ATOMS: atom_id res chain seq x y z
N MET A 1 -46.39 18.26 26.42
CA MET A 1 -44.92 18.34 26.38
C MET A 1 -44.44 17.48 25.22
N PRO A 2 -43.88 18.04 24.14
CA PRO A 2 -43.30 17.24 23.06
C PRO A 2 -42.07 16.49 23.61
N ASN A 3 -42.08 15.17 23.42
CA ASN A 3 -41.03 14.26 23.87
C ASN A 3 -39.94 14.26 22.79
N GLU A 4 -38.89 15.06 22.97
CA GLU A 4 -37.73 15.06 22.07
C GLU A 4 -36.92 13.78 22.31
N LEU A 5 -37.02 12.83 21.37
CA LEU A 5 -36.12 11.68 21.31
C LEU A 5 -34.68 12.18 21.11
N PRO A 6 -33.69 11.64 21.83
CA PRO A 6 -32.30 12.04 21.66
C PRO A 6 -31.82 11.74 20.23
N PRO A 7 -31.00 12.62 19.63
CA PRO A 7 -30.49 12.41 18.28
C PRO A 7 -29.71 11.10 18.23
N ILE A 8 -30.05 10.25 17.26
CA ILE A 8 -29.30 9.03 16.97
C ILE A 8 -27.84 9.44 16.76
N PRO A 9 -26.86 8.84 17.47
CA PRO A 9 -25.46 9.16 17.26
C PRO A 9 -25.11 8.88 15.80
N CYS A 10 -24.83 9.96 15.06
CA CYS A 10 -24.41 9.88 13.67
C CYS A 10 -23.02 9.25 13.63
N ILE A 11 -22.96 7.95 13.32
CA ILE A 11 -21.71 7.24 13.13
C ILE A 11 -21.06 7.84 11.87
N PRO A 12 -19.83 8.38 11.95
CA PRO A 12 -19.16 8.91 10.78
C PRO A 12 -18.93 7.78 9.75
N PRO A 13 -18.99 8.10 8.45
CA PRO A 13 -18.73 7.11 7.41
C PRO A 13 -17.29 6.57 7.53
N PRO A 14 -17.03 5.34 7.07
CA PRO A 14 -15.70 4.74 7.13
C PRO A 14 -14.66 5.60 6.39
N ASP A 15 -13.50 5.81 7.04
CA ASP A 15 -12.37 6.53 6.45
C ASP A 15 -11.66 5.63 5.42
N GLN A 16 -11.99 5.85 4.15
CA GLN A 16 -11.40 5.12 3.04
C GLN A 16 -9.88 5.33 2.96
N ALA A 17 -9.37 6.50 3.32
CA ALA A 17 -7.92 6.76 3.26
C ALA A 17 -7.17 5.96 4.33
N ALA A 18 -7.73 5.87 5.55
CA ALA A 18 -7.18 5.01 6.60
C ALA A 18 -7.25 3.52 6.21
N HIS A 19 -8.34 3.09 5.56
CA HIS A 19 -8.46 1.72 5.05
C HIS A 19 -7.37 1.42 4.00
N ASP A 20 -7.22 2.28 2.99
CA ASP A 20 -6.21 2.11 1.93
C ASP A 20 -4.78 2.09 2.48
N ASP A 21 -4.47 2.94 3.47
CA ASP A 21 -3.17 2.94 4.14
C ASP A 21 -2.95 1.62 4.92
N GLY A 22 -3.99 1.08 5.56
CA GLY A 22 -3.94 -0.22 6.23
C GLY A 22 -3.67 -1.38 5.27
N VAL A 23 -4.38 -1.42 4.13
CA VAL A 23 -4.15 -2.42 3.07
C VAL A 23 -2.73 -2.33 2.54
N LEU A 24 -2.23 -1.12 2.29
CA LEU A 24 -0.85 -0.93 1.85
C LEU A 24 0.17 -1.47 2.86
N MET A 25 0.00 -1.22 4.16
CA MET A 25 0.94 -1.73 5.17
C MET A 25 0.90 -3.26 5.27
N HIS A 26 -0.28 -3.85 5.11
CA HIS A 26 -0.41 -5.31 5.02
C HIS A 26 0.37 -5.86 3.82
N ASP A 27 0.15 -5.29 2.63
CA ASP A 27 0.81 -5.73 1.40
C ASP A 27 2.33 -5.60 1.48
N LEU A 28 2.83 -4.50 2.05
CA LEU A 28 4.28 -4.31 2.26
C LEU A 28 4.86 -5.34 3.23
N THR A 29 4.10 -5.74 4.26
CA THR A 29 4.54 -6.77 5.21
C THR A 29 4.63 -8.14 4.53
N VAL A 30 3.61 -8.49 3.74
CA VAL A 30 3.60 -9.74 2.96
C VAL A 30 4.73 -9.75 1.94
N LEU A 31 4.95 -8.63 1.24
CA LEU A 31 6.02 -8.49 0.27
C LEU A 31 7.40 -8.62 0.93
N ASN A 32 7.62 -8.01 2.09
CA ASN A 32 8.87 -8.14 2.84
C ASN A 32 9.16 -9.61 3.17
N ALA A 33 8.17 -10.35 3.69
CA ALA A 33 8.33 -11.76 3.99
C ALA A 33 8.68 -12.60 2.74
N LYS A 34 8.06 -12.31 1.59
CA LYS A 34 8.36 -12.99 0.32
C LYS A 34 9.78 -12.67 -0.17
N LEU A 35 10.19 -11.40 -0.15
CA LEU A 35 11.53 -10.97 -0.53
C LEU A 35 12.61 -11.62 0.34
N SER A 36 12.44 -11.61 1.66
CA SER A 36 13.40 -12.24 2.56
C SER A 36 13.57 -13.73 2.27
N ARG A 37 12.45 -14.44 2.05
CA ARG A 37 12.50 -15.88 1.69
C ARG A 37 13.19 -16.11 0.35
N TYR A 38 12.90 -15.29 -0.66
CA TYR A 38 13.53 -15.39 -1.97
C TYR A 38 15.05 -15.19 -1.87
N VAL A 39 15.51 -14.15 -1.17
CA VAL A 39 16.95 -13.86 -0.99
C VAL A 39 17.64 -15.02 -0.26
N LEU A 40 17.06 -15.53 0.83
CA LEU A 40 17.63 -16.66 1.55
C LEU A 40 17.69 -17.92 0.66
N ARG A 41 16.63 -18.20 -0.09
CA ARG A 41 16.56 -19.35 -0.99
C ARG A 41 17.60 -19.25 -2.11
N PHE A 42 17.78 -18.05 -2.67
CA PHE A 42 18.81 -17.76 -3.66
C PHE A 42 20.22 -18.06 -3.11
N LEU A 43 20.53 -17.59 -1.89
CA LEU A 43 21.82 -17.85 -1.25
C LEU A 43 22.03 -19.34 -0.90
N ASP A 44 20.97 -20.04 -0.50
CA ASP A 44 21.04 -21.48 -0.27
C ASP A 44 21.23 -22.26 -1.57
N ALA A 45 20.64 -21.80 -2.68
CA ALA A 45 20.87 -22.39 -4.00
C ALA A 45 22.31 -22.14 -4.50
N ASP A 46 22.82 -20.92 -4.32
CA ASP A 46 24.20 -20.56 -4.66
C ASP A 46 25.23 -21.40 -3.88
N SER A 47 24.95 -21.68 -2.61
CA SER A 47 25.74 -22.58 -1.77
C SER A 47 25.44 -24.07 -1.96
N GLN A 48 24.66 -24.44 -3.00
CA GLN A 48 24.27 -25.83 -3.33
C GLN A 48 23.51 -26.57 -2.20
N ARG A 49 22.93 -25.85 -1.24
CA ARG A 49 22.11 -26.40 -0.16
C ARG A 49 20.63 -26.54 -0.55
N ALA A 50 20.20 -25.85 -1.60
CA ALA A 50 18.83 -25.90 -2.10
C ALA A 50 18.78 -25.82 -3.63
N THR A 51 17.60 -26.07 -4.20
CA THR A 51 17.33 -25.76 -5.61
C THR A 51 16.86 -24.32 -5.76
N PRO A 52 17.25 -23.61 -6.84
CA PRO A 52 16.68 -22.30 -7.17
C PRO A 52 15.16 -22.36 -7.29
N ASP A 53 14.50 -21.23 -7.04
CA ASP A 53 13.07 -21.11 -7.28
C ASP A 53 12.74 -21.21 -8.77
N ALA A 54 11.52 -21.66 -9.08
CA ALA A 54 11.05 -21.70 -10.46
C ALA A 54 10.86 -20.27 -11.02
N PRO A 55 11.10 -20.03 -12.32
CA PRO A 55 10.91 -18.70 -12.93
C PRO A 55 9.51 -18.11 -12.71
N ALA A 56 8.48 -18.95 -12.63
CA ALA A 56 7.11 -18.52 -12.34
C ALA A 56 6.98 -17.84 -10.95
N ALA A 57 7.76 -18.27 -9.96
CA ALA A 57 7.78 -17.67 -8.63
C ALA A 57 8.44 -16.29 -8.66
N GLU A 58 9.53 -16.12 -9.42
CA GLU A 58 10.18 -14.82 -9.63
C GLU A 58 9.24 -13.82 -10.31
N ILE A 59 8.52 -14.27 -11.35
CA ILE A 59 7.50 -13.45 -12.04
C ILE A 59 6.39 -13.04 -11.06
N ALA A 60 5.90 -13.96 -10.23
CA ALA A 60 4.88 -13.66 -9.23
C ALA A 60 5.38 -12.63 -8.19
N LEU A 61 6.65 -12.72 -7.77
CA LEU A 61 7.28 -11.75 -6.87
C LEU A 61 7.42 -10.37 -7.52
N ALA A 62 7.84 -10.31 -8.79
CA ALA A 62 7.93 -9.07 -9.56
C ALA A 62 6.58 -8.36 -9.71
N ASN A 63 5.50 -9.12 -9.92
CA ASN A 63 4.14 -8.57 -9.95
C ASN A 63 3.74 -7.99 -8.59
N CYS A 64 4.05 -8.68 -7.49
CA CYS A 64 3.80 -8.17 -6.14
C CYS A 64 4.55 -6.85 -5.87
N LEU A 65 5.83 -6.77 -6.26
CA LEU A 65 6.65 -5.55 -6.17
C LEU A 65 6.02 -4.38 -6.94
N THR A 66 5.58 -4.65 -8.18
CA THR A 66 4.98 -3.64 -9.05
C THR A 66 3.69 -3.08 -8.45
N ASN A 67 2.83 -3.94 -7.89
CA ASN A 67 1.60 -3.52 -7.24
C ASN A 67 1.87 -2.64 -6.01
N ALA A 68 2.81 -3.03 -5.14
CA ALA A 68 3.19 -2.25 -3.98
C ALA A 68 3.78 -0.88 -4.36
N ALA A 69 4.61 -0.84 -5.40
CA ALA A 69 5.16 0.41 -5.93
C ALA A 69 4.07 1.35 -6.47
N ASN A 70 3.09 0.81 -7.19
CA ASN A 70 1.95 1.58 -7.67
C ASN A 70 1.11 2.13 -6.51
N ALA A 71 0.82 1.32 -5.49
CA ALA A 71 0.07 1.76 -4.32
C ALA A 71 0.80 2.87 -3.53
N LEU A 72 2.13 2.75 -3.36
CA LEU A 72 2.96 3.80 -2.76
C LEU A 72 2.91 5.10 -3.58
N ARG A 73 3.00 5.01 -4.91
CA ARG A 73 2.89 6.17 -5.79
C ARG A 73 1.52 6.84 -5.65
N SER A 74 0.43 6.08 -5.69
CA SER A 74 -0.93 6.60 -5.50
C SER A 74 -1.09 7.31 -4.15
N ARG A 75 -0.55 6.74 -3.08
CA ARG A 75 -0.55 7.36 -1.75
C ARG A 75 0.25 8.66 -1.72
N ALA A 76 1.43 8.69 -2.33
CA ALA A 76 2.24 9.89 -2.42
C ALA A 76 1.52 11.00 -3.20
N SER A 77 0.89 10.66 -4.33
CA SER A 77 0.12 11.61 -5.14
C SER A 77 -1.06 12.23 -4.38
N ARG A 78 -1.72 11.50 -3.46
CA ARG A 78 -2.78 12.06 -2.60
C ARG A 78 -2.26 13.03 -1.54
N ARG A 79 -0.99 12.90 -1.14
CA ARG A 79 -0.37 13.73 -0.09
C ARG A 79 0.24 15.01 -0.62
N THR A 80 0.68 15.03 -1.87
CA THR A 80 1.19 16.23 -2.52
C THR A 80 0.01 17.14 -2.84
N PRO A 81 -0.17 18.28 -2.15
CA PRO A 81 -1.16 19.26 -2.58
C PRO A 81 -0.65 19.82 -3.92
N LEU A 82 -1.53 19.88 -4.93
CA LEU A 82 -1.33 20.81 -6.03
C LEU A 82 -1.22 22.19 -5.39
N ILE A 83 0.00 22.75 -5.30
CA ILE A 83 0.19 24.15 -4.95
C ILE A 83 -0.60 24.93 -6.01
N PRO A 84 -1.68 25.66 -5.65
CA PRO A 84 -2.34 26.50 -6.62
C PRO A 84 -1.34 27.57 -7.03
N ASP A 85 -0.99 27.56 -8.32
CA ASP A 85 -0.11 28.54 -8.93
C ASP A 85 -0.69 29.93 -8.65
N SER A 86 -0.04 30.67 -7.76
CA SER A 86 -0.49 31.99 -7.28
C SER A 86 -0.14 33.09 -8.28
N SER A 87 -0.11 32.75 -9.57
CA SER A 87 0.49 33.54 -10.64
C SER A 87 -0.56 34.17 -11.56
N HIS A 88 -1.70 34.60 -11.00
CA HIS A 88 -2.60 35.56 -11.66
C HIS A 88 -3.24 36.52 -10.64
N GLN A 89 -2.52 37.58 -10.28
CA GLN A 89 -3.15 38.87 -9.99
C GLN A 89 -2.82 39.83 -11.14
N PRO A 90 -3.78 40.13 -12.03
CA PRO A 90 -3.64 41.28 -12.92
C PRO A 90 -3.77 42.55 -12.07
N GLN A 91 -2.81 43.46 -12.22
CA GLN A 91 -2.97 44.87 -11.81
C GLN A 91 -3.86 45.60 -12.83
#